data_AF-A0A6A4WKU7-F1
#
_entry.id   AF-A0A6A4WKU7-F1
#
_cell.length_a   1.000
_cell.length_b   1.000
_cell.length_c   1.000
_cell.angle_alpha   90.00
_cell.angle_beta   90.00
_cell.angle_gamma   90.00
#
_symmetry.space_group_name_H-M   'P 1'
#
loop_
_entity.id
_entity.type
_entity.pdbx_description
1 polymer ?
#
loop_
_entity_poly.entity_id
_entity_poly.type
_entity_poly.pdbx_seq_one_letter_code
_entity_poly.pdbx_strand_id
1 'polypeptide(L)' 'MGLRVDEPRAGGSGNSNDGNTARRAFRSPAEFAACTGVDQELIDRVGTVLQAVSCLHRLDIRHRRSLRVLPPHG' A
#
# COMPACT_ATOMS: atom_id res chain seq x y z
N MET A 1 -14.34 -4.11 4.44
CA MET A 1 -13.02 -3.83 5.07
C MET A 1 -12.92 -3.77 6.60
N GLY A 2 -13.87 -3.16 7.35
CA GLY A 2 -13.81 -3.14 8.83
C GLY A 2 -12.56 -2.45 9.41
N LEU A 3 -12.19 -1.31 8.84
CA LEU A 3 -11.04 -0.50 9.25
C LEU A 3 -11.51 0.72 10.04
N ARG A 4 -10.75 1.07 11.08
CA ARG A 4 -10.83 2.39 11.72
C ARG A 4 -9.84 3.29 11.00
N VAL A 5 -10.33 4.31 10.31
CA VAL A 5 -9.54 5.19 9.45
C VAL A 5 -9.80 6.62 9.86
N ASP A 6 -8.76 7.45 9.82
CA ASP A 6 -8.81 8.89 10.13
C ASP A 6 -9.32 9.24 11.54
N GLU A 7 -9.21 8.29 12.48
CA GLU A 7 -9.52 8.53 13.88
C GLU A 7 -8.27 9.11 14.57
N PRO A 8 -8.35 10.27 15.25
CA PRO A 8 -7.25 10.81 16.02
C PRO A 8 -6.78 9.80 17.08
N ARG A 9 -5.46 9.64 17.22
CA ARG A 9 -4.94 8.82 18.33
C ARG A 9 -5.07 9.57 19.65
N ALA A 10 -5.39 8.82 20.71
CA ALA A 10 -5.34 9.35 22.07
C ALA A 10 -3.93 9.89 22.37
N GLY A 11 -3.84 11.13 22.85
CA GLY A 11 -2.55 11.82 23.08
C GLY A 11 -2.14 12.81 21.98
N GLY A 12 -2.97 13.04 20.95
CA GLY A 12 -2.88 14.22 20.10
C GLY A 12 -1.84 14.18 18.96
N SER A 13 -1.22 13.03 18.69
CA SER A 13 -0.31 12.86 17.55
C SER A 13 -0.68 11.68 16.65
N GLY A 14 -0.81 11.95 15.35
CA GLY A 14 -1.18 10.97 14.34
C GLY A 14 -2.65 10.52 14.39
N ASN A 15 -2.97 9.54 13.55
CA ASN A 15 -4.31 8.95 13.43
C ASN A 15 -4.24 7.41 13.33
N SER A 16 -5.39 6.77 13.16
CA SER A 16 -5.53 5.31 13.04
C SER A 16 -4.99 4.72 11.73
N ASN A 17 -4.44 5.54 10.82
CA ASN A 17 -3.91 5.11 9.52
C ASN A 17 -2.47 4.57 9.63
N ASP A 18 -2.26 3.62 10.53
CA ASP A 18 -0.95 3.00 10.70
C ASP A 18 -0.63 1.95 9.62
N GLY A 19 0.56 1.35 9.72
CA GLY A 19 1.01 0.35 8.77
C GLY A 19 0.10 -0.87 8.67
N ASN A 20 -0.62 -1.25 9.73
CA ASN A 20 -1.57 -2.36 9.68
C ASN A 20 -2.85 -1.95 8.94
N THR A 21 -3.37 -0.75 9.24
CA THR A 21 -4.51 -0.17 8.51
C THR A 21 -4.21 -0.04 7.02
N ALA A 22 -3.03 0.49 6.66
CA ALA A 22 -2.59 0.63 5.28
C ALA A 22 -2.49 -0.73 4.56
N ARG A 23 -1.83 -1.74 5.16
CA ARG A 23 -1.72 -3.08 4.56
C ARG A 23 -3.08 -3.72 4.29
N ARG A 24 -4.04 -3.53 5.20
CA ARG A 24 -5.40 -4.03 5.01
C ARG A 24 -6.14 -3.29 3.92
N ALA A 25 -5.97 -1.97 3.82
CA ALA A 25 -6.58 -1.16 2.76
C ALA A 25 -6.08 -1.57 1.36
N PHE A 26 -4.77 -1.78 1.20
CA PHE A 26 -4.18 -2.21 -0.08
C PHE A 26 -4.38 -3.71 -0.40
N ARG A 27 -4.98 -4.51 0.49
CA ARG A 27 -5.24 -5.94 0.24
C ARG A 27 -6.40 -6.17 -0.74
N SER A 28 -7.32 -5.22 -0.84
CA SER A 28 -8.45 -5.26 -1.77
C SER A 28 -8.60 -3.91 -2.46
N PRO A 29 -7.82 -3.66 -3.54
CA PRO A 29 -7.85 -2.40 -4.29
C PRO A 29 -9.24 -2.03 -4.80
N ALA A 30 -10.02 -3.03 -5.24
CA ALA A 30 -11.39 -2.83 -5.70
C ALA A 30 -12.34 -2.34 -4.58
N GLU A 31 -12.30 -2.96 -3.39
CA GLU A 31 -13.06 -2.45 -2.24
C GLU A 31 -12.58 -1.05 -1.86
N PHE A 32 -11.28 -0.76 -1.99
CA PHE A 32 -10.70 0.51 -1.56
C PHE A 32 -11.03 1.66 -2.50
N ALA A 33 -11.05 1.38 -3.80
CA ALA A 33 -11.60 2.27 -4.81
C ALA A 33 -13.08 2.55 -4.52
N ALA A 34 -13.88 1.50 -4.26
CA ALA A 34 -15.30 1.65 -3.97
C ALA A 34 -15.58 2.48 -2.71
N CYS A 35 -14.76 2.34 -1.66
CA CYS A 35 -14.92 3.11 -0.42
C CYS A 35 -14.48 4.57 -0.53
N THR A 36 -13.43 4.86 -1.31
CA THR A 36 -12.80 6.20 -1.34
C THR A 36 -13.17 7.03 -2.57
N GLY A 37 -13.70 6.40 -3.61
CA GLY A 37 -13.90 7.01 -4.93
C GLY A 37 -12.60 7.25 -5.70
N VAL A 38 -11.45 6.80 -5.19
CA VAL A 38 -10.17 6.86 -5.90
C VAL A 38 -10.14 5.80 -6.98
N ASP A 39 -9.54 6.14 -8.11
CA ASP A 39 -9.33 5.20 -9.21
C ASP A 39 -8.55 3.95 -8.77
N GLN A 40 -9.05 2.77 -9.14
CA GLN A 40 -8.46 1.50 -8.74
C GLN A 40 -7.05 1.32 -9.31
N GLU A 41 -6.81 1.73 -10.56
CA GLU A 41 -5.50 1.61 -11.19
C GLU A 41 -4.45 2.43 -10.42
N LEU A 42 -4.83 3.62 -9.93
CA LEU A 42 -3.98 4.42 -9.06
C LEU A 42 -3.67 3.70 -7.74
N ILE A 43 -4.67 3.10 -7.08
CA ILE A 43 -4.48 2.33 -5.84
C ILE A 43 -3.52 1.16 -6.06
N ASP A 44 -3.70 0.42 -7.16
CA ASP A 44 -2.85 -0.72 -7.53
C ASP A 44 -1.39 -0.30 -7.75
N ARG A 45 -1.18 0.80 -8.49
CA ARG A 45 0.16 1.34 -8.76
C ARG A 45 0.86 1.82 -7.49
N VAL A 46 0.14 2.56 -6.64
CA VAL A 46 0.68 3.05 -5.36
C VAL A 46 1.01 1.88 -4.43
N GLY A 47 0.11 0.90 -4.30
CA GLY A 47 0.35 -0.30 -3.50
C GLY A 47 1.60 -1.07 -3.94
N THR A 48 1.79 -1.22 -5.26
CA THR A 48 2.97 -1.85 -5.85
C THR A 48 4.27 -1.10 -5.51
N VAL A 49 4.27 0.23 -5.62
CA VAL A 49 5.43 1.06 -5.28
C VAL A 49 5.76 0.96 -3.79
N LEU A 50 4.76 1.04 -2.91
CA LEU A 50 4.95 0.93 -1.47
C LEU A 50 5.51 -0.44 -1.07
N GLN A 51 5.01 -1.52 -1.68
CA GLN A 51 5.50 -2.87 -1.42
C GLN A 51 6.95 -3.03 -1.84
N ALA A 52 7.32 -2.48 -2.99
CA ALA A 52 8.69 -2.50 -3.49
C ALA A 52 9.66 -1.69 -2.64
N VAL A 53 9.30 -0.48 -2.21
CA VAL A 53 10.15 0.31 -1.32
C VAL A 53 10.30 -0.36 0.05
N SER A 54 9.27 -1.09 0.51
CA SER A 54 9.29 -1.78 1.80
C SER A 54 10.02 -3.13 1.79
N CYS A 55 10.29 -3.73 0.63
CA CYS A 55 10.80 -5.11 0.57
C CYS A 55 12.31 -5.24 0.82
N LEU A 56 13.04 -4.13 1.06
CA LEU A 56 14.48 -4.13 1.35
C LEU A 56 15.33 -4.89 0.31
N HIS A 57 14.84 -5.02 -0.92
CA HIS A 57 15.52 -5.70 -2.02
C HIS A 57 15.87 -4.71 -3.12
N ARG A 58 16.90 -5.03 -3.91
CA ARG A 58 17.23 -4.24 -5.10
C ARG A 58 16.10 -4.36 -6.10
N LEU A 59 15.50 -3.23 -6.42
CA LEU A 59 14.44 -3.14 -7.41
C LEU A 59 15.06 -3.18 -8.81
N ASP A 60 14.56 -4.09 -9.66
CA ASP A 60 14.93 -4.09 -11.06
C ASP A 60 14.14 -3.00 -11.81
N ILE A 61 14.83 -1.88 -12.07
CA ILE A 61 14.29 -0.73 -12.78
C ILE A 61 14.29 -0.90 -14.31
N ARG A 62 14.82 -2.01 -14.86
CA ARG A 62 14.98 -2.17 -16.31
C ARG A 62 13.69 -2.53 -17.05
N HIS A 63 12.63 -2.99 -16.38
CA HIS A 63 11.34 -3.27 -17.01
C HIS A 63 10.31 -2.17 -16.71
N ARG A 64 10.20 -1.22 -17.65
CA ARG A 64 9.39 0.02 -17.61
C ARG A 64 7.84 -0.18 -17.56
N ARG A 65 7.32 -1.32 -17.11
CA ARG A 65 5.86 -1.56 -17.00
C ARG A 65 5.38 -2.35 -15.79
N SER A 66 6.25 -3.01 -15.04
CA SER A 66 5.84 -3.76 -13.84
C SER A 66 7.01 -3.88 -12.87
N LEU A 67 6.87 -3.28 -11.68
CA LEU A 67 7.79 -3.54 -10.58
C LEU A 67 7.65 -5.01 -10.18
N ARG A 68 8.76 -5.76 -10.23
CA ARG A 68 8.83 -7.15 -9.75
C ARG A 68 9.90 -7.24 -8.67
N VAL A 69 9.57 -7.91 -7.57
CA VAL A 69 10.52 -8.25 -6.51
C VAL A 69 11.32 -9.47 -6.98
N LEU A 70 12.65 -9.36 -7.01
CA LEU A 70 13.53 -10.48 -7.32
C LEU A 70 13.74 -11.36 -6.08
N PRO A 71 13.85 -12.70 -6.24
CA PRO A 71 14.19 -13.58 -5.13
C PRO A 71 15.60 -13.30 -4.62
N PRO A 72 15.89 -13.55 -3.32
CA PRO A 72 17.24 -13.43 -2.78
C PRO A 72 18.18 -14.41 -3.50
N HIS A 73 19.32 -13.92 -3.96
CA HIS A 73 20.36 -14.76 -4.56
C HIS A 73 20.86 -15.77 -3.52
N GLY A 74 20.76 -17.06 -3.86
CA GLY A 74 21.53 -18.13 -3.23
C GLY A 74 22.94 -18.21 -3.80
#